data_AF-A0A7J3U6C5-F1
#
_entry.id   AF-A0A7J3U6C5-F1
#
_cell.length_a   1.000
_cell.length_b   1.000
_cell.length_c   1.000
_cell.angle_alpha   90.00
_cell.angle_beta   90.00
_cell.angle_gamma   90.00
#
_symmetry.space_group_name_H-M   'P 1'
#
loop_
_entity.id
_entity.type
_entity.pdbx_description
1 polymer ?
#
loop_
_entity_poly.entity_id
_entity_poly.type
_entity_poly.pdbx_seq_one_letter_code
_entity_poly.pdbx_strand_id
1 'polypeptide(L)'
;MDVISLIVGFVVGIIAVSIAIELSWKKEETVETCKVAKKWSLSEIRNPLIVAEKLKMNAPGGSKVVVRVETAFSKGAKQNSEAVGNFALGSDRALIFAGEIREGQLAFRTVDERILRNLRKLFNQFWEGEAEETKVSGGRGTITVRGIARAVVPYREHYLIRLSYEKGNIGILVDEKMELEGRKIEVEGEMVGDDRPLIKAYHLEVLE
;
A
#
# COMPACT_ATOMS: atom_id res chain seq x y z
N MET A 1 20.04 -15.82 67.27
CA MET A 1 20.33 -14.87 66.19
C MET A 1 20.22 -13.48 66.76
N ASP A 2 21.20 -12.63 66.48
CA ASP A 2 21.32 -11.32 67.11
C ASP A 2 20.33 -10.35 66.46
N VAL A 3 19.53 -9.64 67.25
CA VAL A 3 18.54 -8.67 66.73
C VAL A 3 19.22 -7.62 65.84
N ILE A 4 20.48 -7.33 66.14
CA ILE A 4 21.36 -6.45 65.38
C ILE A 4 21.58 -6.97 63.95
N SER A 5 21.76 -8.28 63.74
CA SER A 5 21.98 -8.84 62.40
C SER A 5 20.73 -8.74 61.53
N LEU A 6 19.54 -8.83 62.14
CA LEU A 6 18.26 -8.68 61.45
C LEU A 6 18.04 -7.23 61.00
N ILE A 7 18.38 -6.26 61.85
CA ILE A 7 18.32 -4.83 61.52
C ILE A 7 19.30 -4.50 60.39
N VAL A 8 20.54 -4.99 60.47
CA VAL A 8 21.56 -4.75 59.43
C VAL A 8 21.13 -5.36 58.09
N GLY A 9 20.63 -6.60 58.11
CA GLY A 9 20.14 -7.26 56.90
C GLY A 9 18.96 -6.53 56.25
N PHE A 10 18.05 -5.98 57.07
CA PHE A 10 16.91 -5.21 56.58
C PHE A 10 17.33 -3.90 55.92
N VAL A 11 18.26 -3.15 56.53
CA VAL A 11 18.77 -1.89 55.96
C VAL A 11 19.50 -2.14 54.63
N VAL A 12 20.36 -3.16 54.59
CA VAL A 12 21.08 -3.53 53.35
C VAL A 12 20.10 -3.96 52.26
N GLY A 13 19.06 -4.72 52.62
CA GLY A 13 18.02 -5.15 51.68
C GLY A 13 17.26 -3.97 51.05
N ILE A 14 16.86 -2.98 51.85
CA ILE A 14 16.18 -1.77 51.34
C ILE A 14 17.07 -1.00 50.37
N ILE A 15 18.35 -0.82 50.71
CA ILE A 15 19.31 -0.10 49.86
C ILE A 15 19.49 -0.83 48.53
N ALA A 16 19.68 -2.15 48.55
CA ALA A 16 19.83 -2.96 47.35
C ALA A 16 18.60 -2.92 46.44
N VAL A 17 17.39 -3.02 47.01
CA VAL A 17 16.13 -2.94 46.25
C VAL A 17 15.95 -1.56 45.63
N SER A 18 16.28 -0.49 46.36
CA SER A 18 16.17 0.89 45.86
C SER A 18 17.09 1.12 44.66
N ILE A 19 18.34 0.65 44.72
CA ILE A 19 19.31 0.74 43.62
C ILE A 19 18.83 -0.10 42.42
N ALA A 20 18.28 -1.29 42.65
CA ALA A 20 17.77 -2.14 41.58
C ALA A 20 16.59 -1.50 40.83
N ILE A 21 15.66 -0.86 41.56
CA ILE A 21 14.54 -0.11 40.97
C ILE A 21 15.06 1.08 40.16
N GLU A 22 16.01 1.84 40.71
CA GLU A 22 16.55 3.03 40.05
C GLU A 22 17.34 2.69 38.77
N LEU A 23 18.08 1.57 38.77
CA LEU A 23 18.74 1.05 37.58
C LEU A 23 17.75 0.51 36.55
N SER A 24 16.67 -0.14 36.99
CA SER A 24 15.62 -0.64 36.10
C SER A 24 14.75 0.48 35.50
N TRP A 25 14.77 1.68 36.08
CA TRP A 25 14.02 2.85 35.61
C TRP A 25 14.85 3.88 34.84
N LYS A 26 16.14 3.63 34.61
CA LYS A 26 16.86 4.35 33.55
C LYS A 26 16.22 3.99 32.22
N LYS A 27 15.23 4.78 31.81
CA LYS A 27 14.69 4.80 30.46
C LYS A 27 15.88 4.85 29.51
N GLU A 28 16.00 3.85 28.65
CA GLU A 28 16.87 3.92 27.49
C GLU A 28 16.61 5.28 26.82
N GLU A 29 17.66 6.07 26.61
CA GLU A 29 17.54 7.28 25.81
C GLU A 29 16.90 6.86 24.49
N THR A 30 15.70 7.38 24.21
CA THR A 30 14.99 7.08 22.97
C THR A 30 15.82 7.66 21.83
N VAL A 31 16.64 6.83 21.21
CA VAL A 31 17.39 7.21 20.00
C VAL A 31 16.34 7.56 18.96
N GLU A 32 16.30 8.83 18.53
CA GLU A 32 15.37 9.27 17.49
C GLU A 32 15.68 8.56 16.16
N THR A 33 14.98 7.48 15.88
CA THR A 33 15.13 6.68 14.66
C THR A 33 14.37 7.28 13.47
N CYS A 34 13.52 8.29 13.70
CA CYS A 34 12.73 8.98 12.68
C CYS A 34 12.82 10.50 12.86
N LYS A 35 13.07 11.23 11.77
CA LYS A 35 13.20 12.69 11.75
C LYS A 35 12.42 13.29 10.60
N VAL A 36 11.78 14.43 10.84
CA VAL A 36 11.16 15.22 9.78
C VAL A 36 12.25 15.78 8.85
N ALA A 37 12.07 15.60 7.55
CA ALA A 37 12.98 16.07 6.51
C ALA A 37 12.24 17.04 5.56
N LYS A 38 12.63 18.32 5.62
CA LYS A 38 12.17 19.36 4.67
C LYS A 38 13.11 19.51 3.47
N LYS A 39 14.38 19.11 3.63
CA LYS A 39 15.40 19.04 2.58
C LYS A 39 15.84 17.59 2.46
N TRP A 40 15.69 17.03 1.27
CA TRP A 40 16.07 15.67 0.93
C TRP A 40 16.24 15.58 -0.58
N SER A 41 16.95 14.56 -1.05
CA SER A 41 17.06 14.21 -2.46
C SER A 41 16.99 12.69 -2.63
N LEU A 42 16.28 12.22 -3.64
CA LEU A 42 16.25 10.78 -3.97
C LEU A 42 17.66 10.27 -4.32
N SER A 43 18.51 11.12 -4.90
CA SER A 43 19.88 10.79 -5.29
C SER A 43 20.81 10.54 -4.09
N GLU A 44 20.42 10.92 -2.88
CA GLU A 44 21.17 10.57 -1.65
C GLU A 44 21.06 9.07 -1.32
N ILE A 45 20.05 8.39 -1.86
CA ILE A 45 19.82 6.97 -1.68
C ILE A 45 20.32 6.24 -2.92
N ARG A 46 21.29 5.34 -2.75
CA ARG A 46 21.82 4.53 -3.86
C ARG A 46 20.80 3.44 -4.25
N ASN A 47 20.53 3.32 -5.55
CA ASN A 47 19.62 2.32 -6.15
C ASN A 47 18.31 2.15 -5.36
N PRO A 48 17.53 3.23 -5.15
CA PRO A 48 16.40 3.19 -4.26
C PRO A 48 15.27 2.32 -4.81
N LEU A 49 14.56 1.67 -3.89
CA LEU A 49 13.28 1.05 -4.15
C LEU A 49 12.20 2.10 -3.87
N ILE A 50 11.47 2.51 -4.90
CA ILE A 50 10.51 3.62 -4.81
C ILE A 50 9.11 3.07 -5.01
N VAL A 51 8.19 3.43 -4.12
CA VAL A 51 6.74 3.27 -4.31
C VAL A 51 6.12 4.67 -4.30
N ALA A 52 5.29 4.96 -5.29
CA ALA A 52 4.55 6.21 -5.35
C ALA A 52 3.14 6.00 -5.90
N GLU A 53 2.16 6.69 -5.34
CA GLU A 53 0.84 6.74 -5.98
C GLU A 53 0.91 7.54 -7.28
N LYS A 54 1.64 8.66 -7.23
CA LYS A 54 1.99 9.51 -8.38
C LYS A 54 3.39 10.07 -8.18
N LEU A 55 4.26 9.87 -9.16
CA LEU A 55 5.62 10.39 -9.17
C LEU A 55 5.66 11.71 -9.96
N LYS A 56 6.18 12.79 -9.37
CA LYS A 56 6.23 14.13 -9.99
C LYS A 56 7.66 14.66 -10.14
N MET A 57 8.64 13.77 -10.10
CA MET A 57 10.05 14.08 -10.31
C MET A 57 10.78 12.83 -10.82
N ASN A 58 11.91 13.01 -11.50
CA ASN A 58 12.68 11.88 -12.00
C ASN A 58 13.27 11.04 -10.87
N ALA A 59 13.14 9.72 -10.97
CA ALA A 59 13.87 8.80 -10.12
C ALA A 59 15.37 8.79 -10.50
N PRO A 60 16.29 8.64 -9.55
CA PRO A 60 17.71 8.51 -9.86
C PRO A 60 17.98 7.22 -10.65
N GLY A 61 19.08 7.18 -11.40
CA GLY A 61 19.47 5.98 -12.16
C GLY A 61 19.63 4.74 -11.28
N GLY A 62 19.25 3.57 -11.79
CA GLY A 62 19.31 2.30 -11.06
C GLY A 62 18.20 2.08 -10.03
N SER A 63 17.23 2.99 -9.94
CA SER A 63 16.05 2.81 -9.09
C SER A 63 15.14 1.71 -9.62
N LYS A 64 14.51 0.97 -8.70
CA LYS A 64 13.33 0.16 -9.03
C LYS A 64 12.09 0.92 -8.56
N VAL A 65 11.19 1.22 -9.47
CA VAL A 65 10.06 2.12 -9.20
C VAL A 65 8.76 1.39 -9.43
N VAL A 66 7.87 1.44 -8.44
CA VAL A 66 6.47 1.04 -8.56
C VAL A 66 5.61 2.29 -8.49
N VAL A 67 4.69 2.43 -9.44
CA VAL A 67 3.69 3.51 -9.42
C VAL A 67 2.26 2.99 -9.51
N ARG A 68 1.33 3.66 -8.84
CA ARG A 68 -0.11 3.40 -9.04
C ARG A 68 -0.60 3.94 -10.37
N VAL A 69 -0.25 5.19 -10.65
CA VAL A 69 -0.64 5.89 -11.88
C VAL A 69 0.61 6.32 -12.62
N GLU A 70 0.67 5.99 -13.91
CA GLU A 70 1.75 6.43 -14.78
C GLU A 70 1.75 7.97 -14.96
N THR A 71 2.94 8.54 -15.03
CA THR A 71 3.20 9.97 -15.20
C THR A 71 4.35 10.16 -16.17
N ALA A 72 4.58 11.40 -16.62
CA ALA A 72 5.75 11.74 -17.44
C ALA A 72 7.10 11.40 -16.77
N PHE A 73 7.13 11.28 -15.44
CA PHE A 73 8.33 11.02 -14.63
C PHE A 73 8.54 9.55 -14.27
N SER A 74 7.58 8.68 -14.58
CA SER A 74 7.61 7.26 -14.22
C SER A 74 7.81 6.35 -15.43
N LYS A 75 8.42 6.85 -16.51
CA LYS A 75 8.73 6.03 -17.69
C LYS A 75 9.65 4.87 -17.29
N GLY A 76 9.22 3.65 -17.58
CA GLY A 76 9.94 2.43 -17.19
C GLY A 76 9.72 1.98 -15.74
N ALA A 77 8.85 2.65 -14.99
CA ALA A 77 8.38 2.14 -13.69
C ALA A 77 7.41 0.98 -13.90
N LYS A 78 7.36 0.06 -12.94
CA LYS A 78 6.33 -0.98 -12.90
C LYS A 78 5.02 -0.36 -12.42
N GLN A 79 3.96 -0.50 -13.18
CA GLN A 79 2.63 -0.07 -12.75
C GLN A 79 1.99 -1.15 -11.87
N ASN A 80 1.39 -0.74 -10.76
CA ASN A 80 0.59 -1.60 -9.89
C ASN A 80 -0.57 -0.78 -9.32
N SER A 81 -1.80 -1.10 -9.74
CA SER A 81 -3.02 -0.35 -9.34
C SER A 81 -3.31 -0.36 -7.83
N GLU A 82 -2.73 -1.31 -7.09
CA GLU A 82 -2.87 -1.44 -5.64
C GLU A 82 -1.76 -0.72 -4.87
N ALA A 83 -0.77 -0.15 -5.56
CA ALA A 83 0.32 0.57 -4.91
C ALA A 83 -0.23 1.73 -4.07
N VAL A 84 0.03 1.68 -2.76
CA VAL A 84 -0.38 2.69 -1.79
C VAL A 84 0.81 3.24 -1.03
N GLY A 85 0.71 4.52 -0.68
CA GLY A 85 1.77 5.24 0.01
C GLY A 85 2.83 5.80 -0.92
N ASN A 86 3.74 6.59 -0.34
CA ASN A 86 4.79 7.28 -1.07
C ASN A 86 6.08 7.16 -0.26
N PHE A 87 7.04 6.38 -0.74
CA PHE A 87 8.33 6.22 -0.06
C PHE A 87 9.46 5.86 -1.01
N ALA A 88 10.68 6.18 -0.59
CA ALA A 88 11.92 5.75 -1.20
C ALA A 88 12.76 5.02 -0.15
N LEU A 89 13.15 3.78 -0.45
CA LEU A 89 13.84 2.89 0.45
C LEU A 89 15.24 2.57 -0.07
N GLY A 90 16.24 2.82 0.77
CA GLY A 90 17.63 2.41 0.55
C GLY A 90 17.99 1.12 1.29
N SER A 91 19.29 0.89 1.43
CA SER A 91 19.82 -0.19 2.26
C SER A 91 19.75 0.13 3.75
N ASP A 92 20.01 1.39 4.13
CA ASP A 92 20.22 1.83 5.52
C ASP A 92 19.18 2.84 6.02
N ARG A 93 18.34 3.37 5.13
CA ARG A 93 17.35 4.41 5.45
C ARG A 93 16.19 4.43 4.48
N ALA A 94 15.12 5.09 4.88
CA ALA A 94 13.99 5.40 4.02
C ALA A 94 13.53 6.85 4.18
N LEU A 95 12.93 7.37 3.10
CA LEU A 95 12.13 8.59 3.10
C LEU A 95 10.67 8.18 2.90
N ILE A 96 9.79 8.61 3.81
CA ILE A 96 8.34 8.39 3.74
C ILE A 96 7.70 9.76 3.51
N PHE A 97 7.04 9.95 2.38
CA PHE A 97 6.50 11.24 1.98
C PHE A 97 5.05 11.39 2.46
N ALA A 98 4.71 12.59 2.94
CA ALA A 98 3.35 12.91 3.39
C ALA A 98 2.34 13.09 2.23
N GLY A 99 2.79 12.95 0.99
CA GLY A 99 2.01 13.12 -0.23
C GLY A 99 2.79 12.64 -1.46
N GLU A 100 2.38 13.08 -2.64
CA GLU A 100 3.06 12.75 -3.91
C GLU A 100 4.56 13.07 -3.86
N ILE A 101 5.38 12.21 -4.46
CA ILE A 101 6.84 12.41 -4.47
C ILE A 101 7.20 13.52 -5.46
N ARG A 102 7.57 14.68 -4.91
CA ARG A 102 8.02 15.88 -5.63
C ARG A 102 9.00 16.68 -4.78
N GLU A 103 9.80 17.53 -5.41
CA GLU A 103 10.69 18.45 -4.70
C GLU A 103 9.94 19.29 -3.66
N GLY A 104 10.56 19.50 -2.51
CA GLY A 104 9.99 20.29 -1.40
C GLY A 104 8.83 19.62 -0.65
N GLN A 105 8.41 18.41 -1.03
CA GLN A 105 7.39 17.66 -0.28
C GLN A 105 7.91 17.31 1.12
N LEU A 106 7.05 17.43 2.14
CA LEU A 106 7.40 16.98 3.49
C LEU A 106 7.64 15.46 3.50
N ALA A 107 8.76 15.05 4.08
CA ALA A 107 9.09 13.64 4.26
C ALA A 107 9.51 13.35 5.71
N PHE A 108 9.40 12.09 6.09
CA PHE A 108 10.00 11.53 7.30
C PHE A 108 11.16 10.64 6.88
N ARG A 109 12.35 10.94 7.40
CA ARG A 109 13.53 10.10 7.23
C ARG A 109 13.62 9.14 8.41
N THR A 110 13.72 7.85 8.13
CA THR A 110 13.84 6.82 9.16
C THR A 110 15.02 5.89 8.89
N VAL A 111 15.65 5.45 9.98
CA VAL A 111 16.66 4.37 10.02
C VAL A 111 16.17 3.20 10.88
N ASP A 112 14.88 3.21 11.26
CA ASP A 112 14.29 2.15 12.08
C ASP A 112 14.19 0.84 11.28
N GLU A 113 14.95 -0.17 11.70
CA GLU A 113 15.04 -1.47 11.04
C GLU A 113 13.68 -2.17 10.86
N ARG A 114 12.75 -1.99 11.81
CA ARG A 114 11.41 -2.59 11.68
C ARG A 114 10.63 -1.90 10.57
N ILE A 115 10.70 -0.57 10.48
CA ILE A 115 10.08 0.19 9.41
C ILE A 115 10.73 -0.16 8.06
N LEU A 116 12.06 -0.21 7.97
CA LEU A 116 12.77 -0.56 6.74
C LEU A 116 12.37 -1.95 6.21
N ARG A 117 12.29 -2.95 7.10
CA ARG A 117 11.82 -4.30 6.72
C ARG A 117 10.37 -4.30 6.23
N ASN A 118 9.48 -3.55 6.88
CA ASN A 118 8.08 -3.48 6.47
C ASN A 118 7.91 -2.79 5.11
N LEU A 119 8.61 -1.67 4.89
CA LEU A 119 8.62 -0.99 3.60
C LEU A 119 9.19 -1.87 2.48
N ARG A 120 10.23 -2.67 2.77
CA ARG A 120 10.79 -3.62 1.81
C ARG A 120 9.80 -4.71 1.42
N LYS A 121 9.11 -5.28 2.41
CA LYS A 121 8.05 -6.26 2.17
C LYS A 121 6.94 -5.67 1.32
N LEU A 122 6.50 -4.46 1.64
CA LEU A 122 5.45 -3.76 0.90
C LEU A 122 5.87 -3.46 -0.55
N PHE A 123 7.10 -2.99 -0.75
CA PHE A 123 7.65 -2.81 -2.10
C PHE A 123 7.66 -4.13 -2.88
N ASN A 124 8.16 -5.21 -2.27
CA ASN A 124 8.24 -6.52 -2.93
C ASN A 124 6.85 -7.05 -3.28
N GLN A 125 5.84 -6.85 -2.42
CA GLN A 125 4.45 -7.22 -2.74
C GLN A 125 3.97 -6.53 -4.01
N PHE A 126 4.20 -5.22 -4.16
CA PHE A 126 3.80 -4.52 -5.37
C PHE A 126 4.69 -4.84 -6.59
N TRP A 127 5.95 -5.18 -6.34
CA TRP A 127 6.94 -5.50 -7.38
C TRP A 127 6.81 -6.92 -7.94
N GLU A 128 6.43 -7.88 -7.10
CA GLU A 128 6.28 -9.30 -7.45
C GLU A 128 4.84 -9.65 -7.81
N GLY A 129 3.85 -8.92 -7.28
CA GLY A 129 2.47 -9.01 -7.74
C GLY A 129 2.40 -8.83 -9.25
N GLU A 130 1.58 -9.63 -9.93
CA GLU A 130 1.39 -9.52 -11.36
C GLU A 130 1.05 -8.06 -11.68
N ALA A 131 1.86 -7.47 -12.55
CA ALA A 131 1.51 -6.18 -13.12
C ALA A 131 0.28 -6.48 -13.98
N GLU A 132 -0.92 -6.30 -13.43
CA GLU A 132 -2.07 -6.05 -14.28
C GLU A 132 -1.65 -4.81 -15.10
N GLU A 133 -1.26 -5.03 -16.36
CA GLU A 133 -1.17 -4.00 -17.37
C GLU A 133 -2.58 -3.40 -17.49
N THR A 134 -2.93 -2.51 -16.58
CA THR A 134 -4.09 -1.66 -16.71
C THR A 134 -3.70 -0.69 -17.82
N LYS A 135 -3.98 -1.09 -19.08
CA LYS A 135 -4.06 -0.16 -20.19
C LYS A 135 -5.15 0.84 -19.84
N VAL A 136 -4.74 1.91 -19.16
CA VAL A 136 -5.57 3.10 -18.95
C VAL A 136 -5.56 3.83 -20.28
N SER A 137 -6.45 3.45 -21.19
CA SER A 137 -6.89 4.31 -22.28
C SER A 137 -7.68 5.46 -21.65
N GLY A 138 -6.97 6.53 -21.30
CA GLY A 138 -7.59 7.76 -20.81
C GLY A 138 -8.48 8.39 -21.87
N GLY A 139 -9.80 8.29 -21.69
CA GLY A 139 -10.79 8.99 -22.51
C GLY A 139 -12.25 8.74 -22.11
N ARG A 140 -12.66 9.24 -20.93
CA ARG A 140 -14.04 9.27 -20.37
C ARG A 140 -14.69 7.91 -20.06
N GLY A 141 -14.98 7.69 -18.78
CA GLY A 141 -16.09 6.86 -18.30
C GLY A 141 -16.01 5.34 -18.50
N THR A 142 -15.26 4.85 -19.48
CA THR A 142 -15.25 3.45 -19.86
C THR A 142 -14.33 2.61 -18.98
N ILE A 143 -14.85 1.49 -18.49
CA ILE A 143 -14.14 0.48 -17.72
C ILE A 143 -14.35 -0.86 -18.39
N THR A 144 -13.26 -1.60 -18.55
CA THR A 144 -13.26 -2.99 -19.01
C THR A 144 -12.95 -3.91 -17.83
N VAL A 145 -13.81 -4.90 -17.57
CA VAL A 145 -13.64 -5.88 -16.49
C VAL A 145 -13.79 -7.29 -17.03
N ARG A 146 -12.87 -8.18 -16.64
CA ARG A 146 -12.88 -9.61 -16.97
C ARG A 146 -13.14 -10.44 -15.72
N GLY A 147 -14.01 -11.43 -15.81
CA GLY A 147 -14.30 -12.29 -14.66
C GLY A 147 -15.23 -13.45 -14.98
N ILE A 148 -15.60 -14.20 -13.95
CA ILE A 148 -16.54 -15.32 -14.04
C ILE A 148 -17.92 -14.85 -13.59
N ALA A 149 -18.93 -14.99 -14.44
CA ALA A 149 -20.30 -14.70 -14.09
C ALA A 149 -20.83 -15.75 -13.11
N ARG A 150 -21.12 -15.34 -11.88
CA ARG A 150 -21.57 -16.23 -10.79
C ARG A 150 -23.07 -16.45 -10.77
N ALA A 151 -23.83 -15.46 -11.22
CA ALA A 151 -25.28 -15.51 -11.30
C ALA A 151 -25.78 -14.37 -12.18
N VAL A 152 -26.94 -14.58 -12.81
CA VAL A 152 -27.70 -13.53 -13.51
C VAL A 152 -29.07 -13.45 -12.85
N VAL A 153 -29.35 -12.33 -12.17
CA VAL A 153 -30.58 -12.16 -11.38
C VAL A 153 -31.37 -10.93 -11.85
N PRO A 154 -32.71 -10.94 -11.80
CA PRO A 154 -33.51 -9.74 -12.07
C PRO A 154 -33.17 -8.61 -11.09
N TYR A 155 -33.04 -7.38 -11.58
CA TYR A 155 -32.74 -6.19 -10.78
C TYR A 155 -33.44 -4.95 -11.34
N ARG A 156 -34.56 -4.56 -10.71
CA ARG A 156 -35.45 -3.48 -11.19
C ARG A 156 -35.93 -3.79 -12.62
N GLU A 157 -35.70 -2.87 -13.56
CA GLU A 157 -36.05 -3.01 -14.99
C GLU A 157 -34.92 -3.66 -15.81
N HIS A 158 -33.84 -4.11 -15.16
CA HIS A 158 -32.66 -4.70 -15.79
C HIS A 158 -32.36 -6.08 -15.18
N TYR A 159 -31.28 -6.71 -15.65
CA TYR A 159 -30.67 -7.88 -15.03
C TYR A 159 -29.29 -7.52 -14.47
N LEU A 160 -28.97 -8.10 -13.32
CA LEU A 160 -27.70 -7.95 -12.65
C LEU A 160 -26.88 -9.24 -12.78
N ILE A 161 -25.77 -9.15 -13.48
CA ILE A 161 -24.75 -10.19 -13.51
C ILE A 161 -23.82 -9.95 -12.32
N ARG A 162 -23.67 -10.95 -11.45
CA ARG A 162 -22.67 -10.93 -10.39
C ARG A 162 -21.35 -11.46 -10.97
N LEU A 163 -20.44 -10.56 -11.31
CA LEU A 163 -19.14 -10.91 -11.85
C LEU A 163 -18.12 -11.05 -10.72
N SER A 164 -17.51 -12.23 -10.61
CA SER A 164 -16.34 -12.46 -9.76
C SER A 164 -15.10 -12.21 -10.60
N TYR A 165 -14.35 -11.16 -10.25
CA TYR A 165 -13.11 -10.76 -10.91
C TYR A 165 -11.98 -10.72 -9.89
N GLU A 166 -10.76 -10.41 -10.33
CA GLU A 166 -9.54 -10.53 -9.51
C GLU A 166 -9.60 -9.73 -8.20
N LYS A 167 -10.25 -8.56 -8.18
CA LYS A 167 -10.34 -7.68 -6.99
C LYS A 167 -11.62 -7.86 -6.17
N GLY A 168 -12.45 -8.85 -6.50
CA GLY A 168 -13.64 -9.18 -5.73
C GLY A 168 -14.88 -9.45 -6.57
N ASN A 169 -16.03 -8.94 -6.13
CA ASN A 169 -17.30 -9.12 -6.83
C ASN A 169 -17.82 -7.75 -7.26
N ILE A 170 -18.23 -7.63 -8.53
CA ILE A 170 -18.86 -6.44 -9.08
C ILE A 170 -20.19 -6.81 -9.75
N GLY A 171 -21.15 -5.89 -9.68
CA GLY A 171 -22.43 -6.05 -10.33
C GLY A 171 -22.44 -5.38 -11.70
N ILE A 172 -22.94 -6.09 -12.72
CA ILE A 172 -23.03 -5.60 -14.09
C ILE A 172 -24.50 -5.57 -14.50
N LEU A 173 -24.97 -4.41 -14.93
CA LEU A 173 -26.32 -4.19 -15.43
C LEU A 173 -26.37 -4.46 -16.93
N VAL A 174 -27.29 -5.31 -17.32
CA VAL A 174 -27.65 -5.62 -18.72
C VAL A 174 -29.16 -5.51 -18.89
N ASP A 175 -29.61 -5.10 -20.07
CA ASP A 175 -31.03 -4.87 -20.34
C ASP A 175 -31.80 -6.18 -20.59
N GLU A 176 -31.11 -7.23 -21.04
CA GLU A 176 -31.71 -8.51 -21.40
C GLU A 176 -31.16 -9.66 -20.55
N LYS A 177 -31.99 -10.69 -20.36
CA LYS A 177 -31.57 -11.90 -19.65
C LYS A 177 -30.59 -12.69 -20.52
N MET A 178 -29.42 -13.01 -19.97
CA MET A 178 -28.39 -13.81 -20.64
C MET A 178 -28.01 -15.04 -19.82
N GLU A 179 -27.69 -16.16 -20.47
CA GLU A 179 -27.23 -17.39 -19.83
C GLU A 179 -25.69 -17.41 -19.72
N LEU A 180 -25.18 -16.64 -18.77
CA LEU A 180 -23.74 -16.42 -18.58
C LEU A 180 -23.17 -17.12 -17.34
N GLU A 181 -24.01 -17.77 -16.53
CA GLU A 181 -23.57 -18.40 -15.29
C GLU A 181 -22.48 -19.46 -15.53
N GLY A 182 -21.38 -19.34 -14.79
CA GLY A 182 -20.20 -20.19 -14.92
C GLY A 182 -19.24 -19.80 -16.07
N ARG A 183 -19.63 -18.86 -16.94
CA ARG A 183 -18.79 -18.44 -18.08
C ARG A 183 -17.83 -17.33 -17.70
N LYS A 184 -16.66 -17.33 -18.34
CA LYS A 184 -15.73 -16.22 -18.31
C LYS A 184 -16.20 -15.16 -19.31
N ILE A 185 -16.33 -13.92 -18.88
CA ILE A 185 -16.81 -12.83 -19.72
C ILE A 185 -15.91 -11.60 -19.56
N GLU A 186 -15.77 -10.85 -20.65
CA GLU A 186 -15.25 -9.49 -20.69
C GLU A 186 -16.42 -8.52 -20.85
N VAL A 187 -16.43 -7.46 -20.04
CA VAL A 187 -17.48 -6.45 -20.08
C VAL A 187 -16.86 -5.08 -20.17
N GLU A 188 -17.32 -4.29 -21.14
CA GLU A 188 -17.01 -2.87 -21.27
C GLU A 188 -18.27 -2.05 -20.93
N GLY A 189 -18.11 -1.07 -20.06
CA GLY A 189 -19.22 -0.26 -19.60
C GLY A 189 -18.80 0.98 -18.81
N GLU A 190 -19.79 1.69 -18.29
CA GLU A 190 -19.58 2.84 -17.40
C GLU A 190 -20.00 2.50 -15.97
N MET A 191 -19.27 3.06 -15.00
CA MET A 191 -19.65 2.95 -13.59
C MET A 191 -20.87 3.82 -13.28
N VAL A 192 -21.86 3.23 -12.62
CA VAL A 192 -23.08 3.87 -12.18
C VAL A 192 -23.36 3.55 -10.71
N GLY A 193 -23.84 4.56 -9.96
CA GLY A 193 -24.20 4.45 -8.55
C GLY A 193 -23.10 4.90 -7.58
N ASP A 194 -23.47 5.80 -6.67
CA ASP A 194 -22.53 6.44 -5.73
C ASP A 194 -22.17 5.54 -4.53
N ASP A 195 -23.17 4.88 -3.91
CA ASP A 195 -22.96 4.07 -2.69
C ASP A 195 -22.66 2.59 -2.96
N ARG A 196 -23.04 2.09 -4.14
CA ARG A 196 -22.80 0.71 -4.59
C ARG A 196 -22.47 0.72 -6.07
N PRO A 197 -21.19 0.75 -6.44
CA PRO A 197 -20.79 0.86 -7.82
C PRO A 197 -21.23 -0.38 -8.62
N LEU A 198 -22.00 -0.14 -9.68
CA LEU A 198 -22.38 -1.12 -10.70
C LEU A 198 -21.78 -0.69 -12.04
N ILE A 199 -21.62 -1.62 -12.97
CA ILE A 199 -21.21 -1.32 -14.35
C ILE A 199 -22.43 -1.43 -15.25
N LYS A 200 -22.79 -0.36 -15.96
CA LYS A 200 -23.75 -0.45 -17.06
C LYS A 200 -23.00 -0.86 -18.32
N ALA A 201 -23.24 -2.08 -18.80
CA ALA A 201 -22.52 -2.64 -19.93
C ALA A 201 -23.03 -2.05 -21.26
N TYR A 202 -22.11 -1.68 -22.15
CA TYR A 202 -22.41 -1.38 -23.57
C TYR A 202 -21.93 -2.50 -24.49
N HIS A 203 -20.90 -3.24 -24.05
CA HIS A 203 -20.35 -4.38 -24.76
C HIS A 203 -20.06 -5.51 -23.78
N LEU A 204 -20.40 -6.74 -24.18
CA LEU A 204 -20.17 -7.95 -23.42
C LEU A 204 -19.72 -9.05 -24.37
N GLU A 205 -18.58 -9.65 -24.08
CA GLU A 205 -18.00 -10.76 -24.84
C GLU A 205 -17.82 -11.97 -23.93
N VAL A 206 -18.20 -13.15 -24.41
CA VAL A 206 -17.95 -14.42 -23.73
C VAL A 206 -16.59 -14.94 -24.17
N LEU A 207 -15.70 -15.10 -23.20
CA LEU A 207 -14.37 -15.66 -23.45
C LEU A 207 -14.45 -17.19 -23.34
N GLU A 208 -13.91 -17.90 -24.34
CA GLU A 208 -13.79 -19.36 -24.35
C GLU A 208 -12.87 -19.88 -23.23
#